data_AF-A0A7L2V5K5-F1
#
_entry.id   AF-A0A7L2V5K5-F1
#
_cell.length_a   1.000
_cell.length_b   1.000
_cell.length_c   1.000
_cell.angle_alpha   90.00
_cell.angle_beta   90.00
_cell.angle_gamma   90.00
#
_symmetry.space_group_name_H-M   'P 1'
#
loop_
_entity.id
_entity.type
_entity.pdbx_description
1 polymer ?
#
loop_
_entity_poly.entity_id
_entity_poly.type
_entity_poly.pdbx_seq_one_letter_code
_entity_poly.pdbx_strand_id
1 'polypeptide(L)'
;TMGISPGWGWLLLPVCQALVVPREVSGRAGDTLSLHCWYHPGYEDYNKYWCRGASRNTCRKVVETAGEEVPSKHGRVSIQDKHIFYMVLLTVENLSKEDAGSYWCGIERKGRDLMEPVTLRVVPG
;
A
#
# COMPACT_ATOMS: atom_id res chain seq x y z
N THR A 1 27.52 21.50 -40.95
CA THR A 1 26.12 21.50 -40.47
C THR A 1 25.62 20.07 -40.50
N MET A 2 25.67 19.39 -39.36
CA MET A 2 25.35 17.97 -39.18
C MET A 2 24.60 17.91 -37.84
N GLY A 3 23.48 17.25 -37.62
CA GLY A 3 22.61 16.39 -38.43
C GLY A 3 21.70 15.77 -37.37
N ILE A 4 20.41 16.11 -37.39
CA ILE A 4 19.45 15.61 -36.39
C ILE A 4 19.08 14.18 -36.79
N SER A 5 19.59 13.19 -36.06
CA SER A 5 19.03 11.84 -36.07
C SER A 5 17.96 11.76 -34.98
N PRO A 6 16.68 11.46 -35.30
CA PRO A 6 15.66 11.23 -34.31
C PRO A 6 15.87 9.83 -33.74
N GLY A 7 16.71 9.73 -32.71
CA GLY A 7 16.83 8.52 -31.91
C GLY A 7 15.49 8.27 -31.23
N TRP A 8 14.91 7.10 -31.47
CA TRP A 8 13.73 6.57 -30.80
C TRP A 8 14.13 6.22 -29.35
N GLY A 9 14.51 7.23 -28.58
CA GLY A 9 14.73 7.13 -27.15
C GLY A 9 13.36 7.01 -26.51
N TRP A 10 12.99 5.78 -26.14
CA TRP A 10 11.93 5.58 -25.18
C TRP A 10 12.39 6.30 -23.91
N LEU A 11 11.91 7.52 -23.71
CA LEU A 11 12.00 8.22 -22.45
C LEU A 11 11.16 7.42 -21.44
N LEU A 12 11.75 6.34 -20.91
CA LEU A 12 11.34 5.78 -19.65
C LEU A 12 11.71 6.82 -18.60
N LEU A 13 10.89 7.86 -18.48
CA LEU A 13 10.91 8.70 -17.30
C LEU A 13 10.57 7.75 -16.14
N PRO A 14 11.50 7.46 -15.21
CA PRO A 14 11.16 6.65 -14.06
C PRO A 14 10.03 7.37 -13.36
N VAL A 15 8.87 6.72 -13.26
CA VAL A 15 7.71 7.32 -12.61
C VAL A 15 8.11 7.56 -11.16
N CYS A 16 8.26 8.84 -10.78
CA CYS A 16 8.55 9.22 -9.40
C CYS A 16 7.26 9.01 -8.59
N GLN A 17 7.05 7.77 -8.12
CA GLN A 17 5.90 7.43 -7.28
C GLN A 17 6.27 7.65 -5.81
N ALA A 18 5.51 8.51 -5.14
CA ALA A 18 5.69 8.78 -3.71
C ALA A 18 5.25 7.60 -2.82
N LEU A 19 4.40 6.71 -3.36
CA LEU A 19 3.89 5.52 -2.71
C LEU A 19 3.76 4.42 -3.77
N VAL A 20 4.40 3.28 -3.55
CA VAL A 20 4.42 2.12 -4.44
C VAL A 20 3.76 0.95 -3.72
N VAL A 21 2.70 0.41 -4.31
CA VAL A 21 1.86 -0.61 -3.70
C VAL A 21 1.50 -1.67 -4.75
N PRO A 22 1.43 -2.97 -4.40
CA PRO A 22 0.90 -3.98 -5.32
C PRO A 22 -0.54 -3.64 -5.71
N ARG A 23 -0.83 -3.61 -7.01
CA ARG A 23 -2.21 -3.36 -7.51
C ARG A 23 -3.17 -4.46 -7.10
N GLU A 24 -2.66 -5.68 -6.97
CA GLU A 24 -3.42 -6.86 -6.60
C GLU A 24 -2.55 -7.78 -5.76
N VAL A 25 -3.15 -8.38 -4.74
CA VAL A 25 -2.56 -9.43 -3.90
C VAL A 25 -3.56 -10.56 -3.75
N SER A 26 -3.06 -11.79 -3.63
CA SER A 26 -3.90 -12.98 -3.48
C SER A 26 -3.33 -13.92 -2.44
N GLY A 27 -4.20 -14.52 -1.63
CA GLY A 27 -3.86 -15.60 -0.69
C GLY A 27 -4.93 -16.69 -0.67
N ARG A 28 -4.61 -17.87 -0.13
CA ARG A 28 -5.62 -18.92 0.08
C ARG A 28 -6.37 -18.68 1.37
N ALA A 29 -7.62 -19.14 1.43
CA ALA A 29 -8.38 -19.13 2.66
C ALA A 29 -7.66 -19.96 3.75
N GLY A 30 -7.57 -19.43 4.97
CA GLY A 30 -6.85 -20.01 6.11
C GLY A 30 -5.39 -19.56 6.23
N ASP A 31 -4.77 -19.10 5.14
CA ASP A 31 -3.37 -18.65 5.16
C ASP A 31 -3.20 -17.26 5.79
N THR A 32 -1.95 -16.91 6.09
CA THR A 32 -1.55 -15.53 6.40
C THR A 32 -1.09 -14.83 5.13
N LEU A 33 -1.70 -13.70 4.81
CA LEU A 33 -1.30 -12.83 3.70
C LEU A 33 -0.48 -11.67 4.23
N SER A 34 0.68 -11.40 3.61
CA SER A 34 1.45 -10.19 3.85
C SER A 34 1.62 -9.39 2.56
N LEU A 35 1.56 -8.07 2.68
CA LEU A 35 1.88 -7.15 1.58
C LEU A 35 2.67 -5.94 2.09
N HIS A 36 3.44 -5.34 1.20
CA HIS A 36 4.29 -4.20 1.50
C HIS A 36 3.83 -2.98 0.70
N CYS A 37 3.87 -1.81 1.35
CA CYS A 37 3.72 -0.52 0.69
C CYS A 37 4.99 0.28 0.91
N TRP A 38 5.70 0.64 -0.16
CA TRP A 38 6.92 1.43 -0.07
C TRP A 38 6.61 2.90 -0.27
N TYR A 39 7.18 3.76 0.56
CA TYR A 39 7.01 5.20 0.47
C TYR A 39 8.34 5.90 0.24
N HIS A 40 8.29 7.09 -0.35
CA HIS A 40 9.48 7.91 -0.52
C HIS A 40 9.98 8.44 0.84
N PRO A 41 11.30 8.56 1.08
CA PRO A 41 11.81 9.20 2.29
C PRO A 41 11.17 10.57 2.58
N GLY A 42 10.97 10.88 3.85
CA GLY A 42 10.30 12.10 4.33
C GLY A 42 8.85 11.89 4.80
N TYR A 43 8.34 10.65 4.78
CA TYR A 43 7.03 10.30 5.30
C TYR A 43 7.07 9.44 6.56
N GLU A 44 8.23 9.20 7.16
CA GLU A 44 8.46 8.29 8.29
C GLU A 44 7.45 8.56 9.42
N ASP A 45 7.46 9.76 9.99
CA ASP A 45 6.61 10.13 11.14
C ASP A 45 5.12 10.39 10.79
N TYR A 46 4.70 10.10 9.55
CA TYR A 46 3.31 10.30 9.12
C TYR A 46 2.49 9.06 9.48
N ASN A 47 1.23 9.27 9.90
CA ASN A 47 0.33 8.14 10.12
C ASN A 47 0.10 7.34 8.83
N LYS A 48 0.31 6.02 8.91
CA LYS A 48 0.07 5.07 7.82
C LYS A 48 -1.15 4.25 8.15
N TYR A 49 -1.96 3.92 7.15
CA TYR A 49 -3.19 3.18 7.40
C TYR A 49 -3.59 2.25 6.25
N TRP A 50 -4.34 1.21 6.61
CA TRP A 50 -4.99 0.32 5.67
C TRP A 50 -6.48 0.59 5.64
N CYS A 51 -7.01 0.93 4.47
CA CYS A 51 -8.40 1.40 4.33
C CYS A 51 -9.20 0.47 3.43
N ARG A 52 -10.39 0.04 3.84
CA ARG A 52 -11.27 -0.83 3.05
C ARG A 52 -12.38 -0.03 2.39
N GLY A 53 -12.55 -0.19 1.08
CA GLY A 53 -13.65 0.42 0.32
C GLY A 53 -13.29 0.69 -1.14
N ALA A 54 -14.30 0.69 -2.01
CA ALA A 54 -14.12 0.92 -3.45
C ALA A 54 -13.75 2.38 -3.79
N SER A 55 -14.17 3.34 -2.95
CA SER A 55 -13.90 4.76 -3.14
C SER A 55 -12.87 5.25 -2.13
N ARG A 56 -11.89 6.01 -2.62
CA ARG A 56 -10.84 6.64 -1.81
C ARG A 56 -11.40 7.50 -0.67
N ASN A 57 -12.44 8.28 -0.95
CA ASN A 57 -12.95 9.30 -0.02
C ASN A 57 -13.85 8.73 1.08
N THR A 58 -14.34 7.50 0.91
CA THR A 58 -15.32 6.88 1.81
C THR A 58 -14.88 5.51 2.30
N CYS A 59 -13.62 5.14 2.07
CA CYS A 59 -13.08 3.91 2.62
C CYS A 59 -13.04 4.01 4.16
N ARG A 60 -13.16 2.88 4.84
CA ARG A 60 -13.07 2.79 6.29
C ARG A 60 -11.66 2.34 6.68
N LYS A 61 -10.96 3.12 7.50
CA LYS A 61 -9.68 2.71 8.11
C LYS A 61 -9.90 1.41 8.91
N VAL A 62 -9.13 0.39 8.59
CA VAL A 62 -9.15 -0.94 9.23
C VAL A 62 -8.14 -0.98 10.38
N VAL A 63 -6.94 -0.46 10.14
CA VAL A 63 -5.84 -0.37 11.11
C VAL A 63 -4.92 0.79 10.68
N GLU A 64 -4.24 1.42 11.65
CA GLU A 64 -3.30 2.52 11.41
C GLU A 64 -2.13 2.52 12.41
N THR A 65 -1.03 3.18 12.05
CA THR A 65 0.22 3.22 12.84
C THR A 65 0.27 4.37 13.83
N ALA A 66 -0.62 5.36 13.70
CA ALA A 66 -0.60 6.62 14.44
C ALA A 66 0.73 7.40 14.33
N GLY A 67 1.55 7.11 13.31
CA GLY A 67 2.88 7.73 13.10
C GLY A 67 4.02 7.04 13.85
N GLU A 68 3.78 5.86 14.43
CA GLU A 68 4.76 5.13 15.23
C GLU A 68 5.24 3.84 14.53
N GLU A 69 6.48 3.40 14.81
CA GLU A 69 7.01 2.10 14.32
C GLU A 69 6.51 0.90 15.12
N VAL A 70 5.89 1.14 16.28
CA VAL A 70 5.30 0.09 17.12
C VAL A 70 4.16 -0.58 16.34
N PRO A 71 4.20 -1.92 16.14
CA PRO A 71 3.15 -2.62 15.42
C PRO A 71 1.76 -2.39 16.04
N SER A 72 0.79 -2.05 15.19
CA SER A 72 -0.61 -1.87 15.55
C SER A 72 -1.44 -3.02 14.97
N LYS A 73 -2.47 -3.46 15.69
CA LYS A 73 -3.31 -4.60 15.29
C LYS A 73 -4.77 -4.33 15.62
N HIS A 74 -5.64 -4.67 14.67
CA HIS A 74 -7.08 -4.69 14.86
C HIS A 74 -7.65 -6.01 14.34
N GLY A 75 -8.13 -6.84 15.27
CA GLY A 75 -8.58 -8.20 14.95
C GLY A 75 -7.45 -9.04 14.33
N ARG A 76 -7.66 -9.51 13.10
CA ARG A 76 -6.70 -10.33 12.34
C ARG A 76 -5.73 -9.52 11.48
N VAL A 77 -5.88 -8.20 11.44
CA VAL A 77 -5.10 -7.31 10.57
C VAL A 77 -4.10 -6.54 11.40
N SER A 78 -2.81 -6.63 11.06
CA SER A 78 -1.75 -5.82 11.66
C SER A 78 -1.05 -4.95 10.62
N ILE A 79 -0.52 -3.82 11.10
CA ILE A 79 0.25 -2.85 10.34
C ILE A 79 1.49 -2.49 11.15
N GLN A 80 2.64 -2.42 10.48
CA GLN A 80 3.89 -1.97 11.06
C GLN A 80 4.57 -1.04 10.06
N ASP A 81 4.92 0.17 10.49
CA ASP A 81 5.84 1.02 9.74
C ASP A 81 7.28 0.59 10.05
N LYS A 82 8.11 0.47 9.02
CA LYS A 82 9.54 0.18 9.15
C LYS A 82 10.31 1.32 8.50
N HIS A 83 10.71 2.31 9.30
CA HIS A 83 11.30 3.56 8.80
C HIS A 83 12.61 3.31 8.02
N ILE A 84 13.46 2.39 8.51
CA ILE A 84 14.72 2.03 7.86
C ILE A 84 14.52 1.54 6.41
N PHE A 85 13.37 0.94 6.12
CA PHE A 85 13.04 0.41 4.79
C PHE A 85 12.06 1.29 4.01
N TYR A 86 11.62 2.40 4.60
CA TYR A 86 10.56 3.26 4.08
C TYR A 86 9.34 2.44 3.62
N MET A 87 8.91 1.50 4.47
CA MET A 87 7.96 0.46 4.08
C MET A 87 6.97 0.14 5.18
N VAL A 88 5.70 0.06 4.80
CA VAL A 88 4.59 -0.41 5.65
C VAL A 88 4.38 -1.90 5.38
N LEU A 89 4.52 -2.72 6.42
CA LEU A 89 4.19 -4.14 6.41
C LEU A 89 2.76 -4.34 6.92
N LEU A 90 1.91 -4.85 6.04
CA LEU A 90 0.55 -5.27 6.38
C LEU A 90 0.48 -6.78 6.43
N THR A 91 -0.17 -7.30 7.47
CA THR A 91 -0.41 -8.74 7.63
C THR A 91 -1.88 -8.99 7.93
N VAL A 92 -2.48 -9.94 7.21
CA VAL A 92 -3.84 -10.42 7.43
C VAL A 92 -3.76 -11.91 7.77
N GLU A 93 -4.00 -12.23 9.04
CA GLU A 93 -4.00 -13.61 9.55
C GLU A 93 -5.30 -14.34 9.21
N ASN A 94 -5.23 -15.67 9.03
CA ASN A 94 -6.39 -16.55 8.81
C ASN A 94 -7.36 -15.97 7.77
N LEU A 95 -6.86 -15.80 6.55
CA LEU A 95 -7.54 -15.12 5.47
C LEU A 95 -8.88 -15.80 5.15
N SER A 96 -9.93 -15.02 4.95
CA SER A 96 -11.28 -15.52 4.68
C SER A 96 -11.84 -14.90 3.40
N LYS A 97 -12.84 -15.53 2.78
CA LYS A 97 -13.51 -14.96 1.59
C LYS A 97 -14.08 -13.57 1.83
N GLU A 98 -14.43 -13.25 3.09
CA GLU A 98 -14.93 -11.94 3.50
C GLU A 98 -13.85 -10.86 3.52
N ASP A 99 -12.57 -11.22 3.46
CA ASP A 99 -11.46 -10.27 3.35
C ASP A 99 -11.21 -9.82 1.90
N ALA A 100 -11.81 -10.49 0.91
CA ALA A 100 -11.70 -10.08 -0.49
C ALA A 100 -12.33 -8.69 -0.71
N GLY A 101 -11.73 -7.89 -1.60
CA GLY A 101 -12.29 -6.61 -2.01
C GLY A 101 -11.26 -5.53 -2.34
N SER A 102 -11.74 -4.29 -2.38
CA SER A 102 -10.94 -3.11 -2.67
C SER A 102 -10.43 -2.46 -1.39
N TYR A 103 -9.14 -2.16 -1.38
CA TYR A 103 -8.43 -1.54 -0.28
C TYR A 103 -7.51 -0.43 -0.77
N TRP A 104 -6.94 0.30 0.18
CA TRP A 104 -5.96 1.36 -0.06
C TRP A 104 -4.89 1.29 1.02
N CYS A 105 -3.64 1.39 0.60
CA CYS A 105 -2.56 1.76 1.51
C CYS A 105 -2.46 3.28 1.52
N GLY A 106 -2.50 3.90 2.70
CA GLY A 106 -2.59 5.35 2.85
C GLY A 106 -1.52 5.94 3.77
N ILE A 107 -1.10 7.16 3.46
CA ILE A 107 -0.28 8.04 4.29
C ILE A 107 -1.09 9.31 4.52
N GLU A 108 -1.42 9.57 5.78
CA GLU A 108 -2.20 10.72 6.20
C GLU A 108 -1.33 11.96 6.20
N ARG A 109 -1.72 13.01 5.45
CA ARG A 109 -0.97 14.27 5.39
C ARG A 109 -1.91 15.46 5.41
N LYS A 110 -1.36 16.64 5.70
CA LYS A 110 -2.12 17.89 5.54
C LYS A 110 -2.65 18.00 4.11
N GLY A 111 -3.97 18.11 3.97
CA GLY A 111 -4.65 18.16 2.67
C GLY A 111 -5.15 16.80 2.21
N ARG A 112 -4.89 16.42 0.96
CA ARG A 112 -5.28 15.11 0.43
C ARG A 112 -4.20 14.09 0.73
N ASP A 113 -4.55 12.98 1.37
CA ASP A 113 -3.63 11.87 1.64
C ASP A 113 -2.87 11.35 0.41
N LEU A 114 -1.76 10.64 0.61
CA LEU A 114 -1.18 9.75 -0.41
C LEU A 114 -1.83 8.40 -0.24
N MET A 115 -2.43 7.85 -1.30
CA MET A 115 -3.05 6.53 -1.20
C MET A 115 -3.01 5.87 -2.56
N GLU A 116 -2.68 4.58 -2.57
CA GLU A 116 -2.70 3.75 -3.77
C GLU A 116 -3.63 2.54 -3.56
N PRO A 117 -4.42 2.16 -4.58
CA PRO A 117 -5.42 1.12 -4.47
C PRO A 117 -4.80 -0.27 -4.52
N VAL A 118 -5.43 -1.21 -3.81
CA VAL A 118 -5.08 -2.63 -3.78
C VAL A 118 -6.33 -3.47 -3.90
N THR A 119 -6.30 -4.46 -4.79
CA THR A 119 -7.33 -5.51 -4.84
C THR A 119 -6.84 -6.71 -4.04
N LEU A 120 -7.57 -7.11 -3.01
CA LEU A 120 -7.31 -8.35 -2.27
C LEU A 120 -8.20 -9.46 -2.83
N ARG A 121 -7.59 -10.53 -3.34
CA ARG A 121 -8.26 -11.76 -3.74
C ARG A 121 -8.02 -12.89 -2.75
N VAL A 122 -9.06 -13.71 -2.56
CA VAL A 122 -8.97 -14.91 -1.74
C VAL A 122 -9.38 -16.10 -2.58
N VAL A 123 -8.47 -17.06 -2.72
CA VAL A 123 -8.74 -18.32 -3.43
C VAL A 123 -9.11 -19.42 -2.42
N PRO A 124 -9.85 -20.47 -2.83
CA PRO A 124 -10.07 -21.63 -1.98
C PRO A 124 -8.74 -22.25 -1.49
N GLY A 125 -8.76 -22.78 -0.28
CA GLY A 125 -7.69 -23.61 0.29
C GLY A 125 -7.67 -24.99 -0.33
#